data_AF-A0A945FKQ4-F1
#
_entry.id   AF-A0A945FKQ4-F1
#
_cell.length_a   1.000
_cell.length_b   1.000
_cell.length_c   1.000
_cell.angle_alpha   90.00
_cell.angle_beta   90.00
_cell.angle_gamma   90.00
#
_symmetry.space_group_name_H-M   'P 1'
#
loop_
_entity.id
_entity.type
_entity.pdbx_description
1 polymer ?
#
loop_
_entity_poly.entity_id
_entity_poly.type
_entity_poly.pdbx_seq_one_letter_code
_entity_poly.pdbx_strand_id
1 'polypeptide(L)'
;MDTHFQTLQRVDHNPLLTIDDITWDYKKNRSIMFPSVIDMSDKLETPIDRYYMYLASHGGREIGFATAPALEGPWAIQNDPVLHLDNCPSAAGHLSSPEIIFYNNRFILYYHGNCPDEVLAQQNRQMPTHFYHRIQNSGAATSTDGIHFDVHPNPLLLSIRTPDHWRVATNMYLRVIPTEAGCHGFFMTMSREEADYNGITHSLSKDQRASRPHPTSIAHAWSPDGLDW
;
A
#
# COMPACT_ATOMS: atom_id res chain seq x y z
N MET A 1 -8.12 -32.66 25.36
CA MET A 1 -8.40 -31.23 25.10
C MET A 1 -8.62 -31.14 23.61
N ASP A 2 -9.89 -31.09 23.17
CA ASP A 2 -10.21 -30.95 21.76
C ASP A 2 -9.88 -29.52 21.32
N THR A 3 -8.73 -29.37 20.66
CA THR A 3 -8.38 -28.16 19.92
C THR A 3 -9.23 -28.13 18.66
N HIS A 4 -10.45 -27.63 18.77
CA HIS A 4 -11.23 -27.24 17.60
C HIS A 4 -10.52 -26.08 16.92
N PHE A 5 -9.76 -26.36 15.87
CA PHE A 5 -9.46 -25.36 14.85
C PHE A 5 -10.81 -24.97 14.23
N GLN A 6 -11.40 -23.86 14.70
CA GLN A 6 -12.52 -23.27 13.99
C GLN A 6 -11.97 -22.76 12.66
N THR A 7 -12.37 -23.42 11.58
CA THR A 7 -12.06 -22.96 10.23
C THR A 7 -12.80 -21.65 9.99
N LEU A 8 -12.14 -20.69 9.34
CA LEU A 8 -12.83 -19.49 8.87
C LEU A 8 -13.98 -19.92 7.95
N GLN A 9 -15.20 -19.50 8.30
CA GLN A 9 -16.39 -19.75 7.49
C GLN A 9 -16.57 -18.60 6.50
N ARG A 10 -16.81 -18.93 5.23
CA ARG A 10 -17.23 -17.94 4.25
C ARG A 10 -18.64 -17.49 4.59
N VAL A 11 -18.89 -16.19 4.48
CA VAL A 11 -20.26 -15.66 4.48
C VAL A 11 -21.03 -16.18 3.27
N ASP A 12 -22.33 -16.40 3.41
CA ASP A 12 -23.19 -17.09 2.44
C ASP A 12 -23.61 -16.22 1.24
N HIS A 13 -23.55 -14.90 1.37
CA HIS A 13 -23.92 -13.91 0.36
C HIS A 13 -22.70 -13.33 -0.38
N ASN A 14 -21.62 -14.10 -0.50
CA ASN A 14 -20.51 -13.74 -1.37
C ASN A 14 -20.93 -13.74 -2.86
N PRO A 15 -20.29 -12.91 -3.71
CA PRO A 15 -19.24 -11.95 -3.38
C PRO A 15 -19.78 -10.64 -2.79
N LEU A 16 -19.00 -9.98 -1.92
CA LEU A 16 -19.36 -8.69 -1.32
C LEU A 16 -19.32 -7.52 -2.33
N LEU A 17 -18.44 -7.60 -3.32
CA LEU A 17 -18.30 -6.67 -4.44
C LEU A 17 -17.91 -7.45 -5.69
N THR A 18 -18.32 -6.96 -6.84
CA THR A 18 -18.01 -7.48 -8.17
C THR A 18 -17.38 -6.41 -9.03
N ILE A 19 -16.77 -6.82 -10.14
CA ILE A 19 -16.13 -5.87 -11.06
C ILE A 19 -17.09 -4.85 -11.66
N ASP A 20 -18.39 -5.18 -11.67
CA ASP A 20 -19.43 -4.30 -12.19
C ASP A 20 -19.70 -3.11 -11.28
N ASP A 21 -19.34 -3.20 -10.00
CA ASP A 21 -19.46 -2.12 -9.03
C ASP A 21 -18.38 -1.02 -9.23
N ILE A 22 -17.29 -1.28 -9.97
CA ILE A 22 -16.17 -0.34 -10.08
C ILE A 22 -16.38 0.70 -11.19
N THR A 23 -16.84 1.90 -10.85
CA THR A 23 -17.25 2.90 -11.85
C THR A 23 -16.14 3.84 -12.36
N TRP A 24 -14.95 3.84 -11.74
CA TRP A 24 -13.83 4.71 -12.12
C TRP A 24 -12.92 4.14 -13.22
N ASP A 25 -12.07 5.01 -13.80
CA ASP A 25 -11.21 4.71 -14.96
C ASP A 25 -10.13 3.65 -14.64
N TYR A 26 -9.68 2.88 -15.64
CA TYR A 26 -8.59 1.91 -15.49
C TYR A 26 -7.87 1.75 -16.83
N LYS A 27 -6.55 1.85 -16.81
CA LYS A 27 -5.75 1.79 -18.04
C LYS A 27 -5.73 0.40 -18.69
N LYS A 28 -5.91 -0.68 -17.92
CA LYS A 28 -5.86 -2.09 -18.37
C LYS A 28 -6.67 -2.99 -17.44
N ASN A 29 -7.31 -4.03 -17.99
CA ASN A 29 -8.00 -5.15 -17.29
C ASN A 29 -8.55 -4.82 -15.91
N ARG A 30 -9.86 -4.52 -15.81
CA ARG A 30 -10.53 -4.29 -14.52
C ARG A 30 -10.19 -5.39 -13.53
N SER A 31 -9.74 -5.00 -12.34
CA SER A 31 -9.69 -5.86 -11.16
C SER A 31 -10.11 -5.12 -9.89
N ILE A 32 -10.47 -5.88 -8.85
CA ILE A 32 -10.68 -5.41 -7.49
C ILE A 32 -9.66 -6.09 -6.61
N MET A 33 -8.80 -5.31 -5.96
CA MET A 33 -7.67 -5.85 -5.23
C MET A 33 -7.36 -5.06 -3.97
N PHE A 34 -6.73 -5.78 -3.03
CA PHE A 34 -6.11 -5.24 -1.83
C PHE A 34 -7.05 -4.38 -0.98
N PRO A 35 -8.23 -4.88 -0.59
CA PRO A 35 -9.10 -4.14 0.29
C PRO A 35 -8.38 -3.89 1.62
N SER A 36 -8.47 -2.66 2.11
CA SER A 36 -8.13 -2.27 3.48
C SER A 36 -9.39 -1.72 4.13
N VAL A 37 -9.76 -2.25 5.30
CA VAL A 37 -11.05 -2.00 5.95
C VAL A 37 -10.83 -1.44 7.34
N ILE A 38 -11.63 -0.46 7.74
CA ILE A 38 -11.55 0.18 9.06
C ILE A 38 -12.95 0.35 9.67
N ASP A 39 -13.08 0.05 10.98
CA ASP A 39 -14.28 0.34 11.78
C ASP A 39 -14.24 1.81 12.23
N MET A 40 -15.32 2.54 11.97
CA MET A 40 -15.46 3.99 12.20
C MET A 40 -16.07 4.33 13.56
N SER A 41 -16.57 3.34 14.31
CA SER A 41 -17.40 3.52 15.52
C SER A 41 -16.80 4.42 16.60
N ASP A 42 -15.47 4.48 16.69
CA ASP A 42 -14.70 5.27 17.67
C ASP A 42 -13.83 6.36 17.02
N LYS A 43 -14.03 6.63 15.72
CA LYS A 43 -13.17 7.54 14.92
C LYS A 43 -13.92 8.76 14.40
N LEU A 44 -15.24 8.62 14.18
CA LEU A 44 -16.11 9.70 13.72
C LEU A 44 -17.40 9.73 14.53
N GLU A 45 -17.89 10.93 14.81
CA GLU A 45 -19.19 11.13 15.46
C GLU A 45 -20.34 10.73 14.54
N THR A 46 -20.22 11.02 13.24
CA THR A 46 -21.26 10.79 12.23
C THR A 46 -20.69 10.17 10.95
N PRO A 47 -20.28 8.88 10.96
CA PRO A 47 -19.81 8.20 9.75
C PRO A 47 -20.98 7.90 8.79
N ILE A 48 -20.69 7.71 7.50
CA ILE A 48 -21.68 7.30 6.48
C ILE A 48 -22.26 5.93 6.85
N ASP A 49 -21.37 4.99 7.17
CA ASP A 49 -21.68 3.68 7.72
C ASP A 49 -20.59 3.29 8.73
N ARG A 50 -20.79 2.17 9.43
CA ARG A 50 -19.83 1.68 10.43
C ARG A 50 -18.46 1.30 9.84
N TYR A 51 -18.40 0.76 8.63
CA TYR A 51 -17.16 0.26 8.04
C TYR A 51 -16.84 0.94 6.72
N TYR A 52 -15.59 1.36 6.57
CA TYR A 52 -15.05 1.95 5.34
C TYR A 52 -14.04 0.98 4.72
N MET A 53 -14.07 0.83 3.40
CA MET A 53 -13.13 0.02 2.62
C MET A 53 -12.46 0.87 1.54
N TYR A 54 -11.15 0.69 1.43
CA TYR A 54 -10.30 1.29 0.40
C TYR A 54 -9.72 0.18 -0.46
N LEU A 55 -9.81 0.33 -1.78
CA LEU A 55 -9.43 -0.71 -2.73
C LEU A 55 -8.80 -0.11 -3.98
N ALA A 56 -8.06 -0.93 -4.73
CA ALA A 56 -7.43 -0.51 -5.96
C ALA A 56 -7.65 -1.52 -7.09
N SER A 57 -7.46 -1.05 -8.32
CA SER A 57 -7.37 -1.90 -9.50
C SER A 57 -5.92 -2.16 -9.88
N HIS A 58 -5.65 -3.28 -10.55
CA HIS A 58 -4.30 -3.62 -11.01
C HIS A 58 -3.86 -2.65 -12.11
N GLY A 59 -2.95 -1.75 -11.78
CA GLY A 59 -2.56 -0.67 -12.71
C GLY A 59 -3.63 0.42 -12.85
N GLY A 60 -4.58 0.49 -11.90
CA GLY A 60 -5.55 1.57 -11.79
C GLY A 60 -4.90 2.89 -11.38
N ARG A 61 -5.60 4.00 -11.59
CA ARG A 61 -5.13 5.35 -11.29
C ARG A 61 -5.81 5.93 -10.06
N GLU A 62 -6.60 5.12 -9.37
CA GLU A 62 -7.51 5.54 -8.33
C GLU A 62 -7.41 4.60 -7.11
N ILE A 63 -7.61 5.17 -5.93
CA ILE A 63 -8.00 4.40 -4.74
C ILE A 63 -9.50 4.59 -4.56
N GLY A 64 -10.25 3.52 -4.81
CA GLY A 64 -11.69 3.49 -4.66
C GLY A 64 -12.13 3.40 -3.20
N PHE A 65 -13.41 3.66 -2.97
CA PHE A 65 -13.99 3.77 -1.65
C PHE A 65 -15.35 3.08 -1.59
N ALA A 66 -15.60 2.31 -0.53
CA ALA A 66 -16.88 1.69 -0.27
C ALA A 66 -17.22 1.77 1.22
N THR A 67 -18.52 1.77 1.54
CA THR A 67 -19.01 1.81 2.92
C THR A 67 -19.98 0.65 3.17
N ALA A 68 -20.07 0.20 4.42
CA ALA A 68 -21.03 -0.82 4.81
C ALA A 68 -21.44 -0.72 6.30
N PRO A 69 -22.72 -1.00 6.63
CA PRO A 69 -23.18 -1.01 8.02
C PRO A 69 -22.66 -2.23 8.80
N ALA A 70 -22.30 -3.32 8.10
CA ALA A 70 -21.74 -4.54 8.66
C ALA A 70 -20.56 -5.04 7.79
N LEU A 71 -19.68 -5.90 8.33
CA LEU A 71 -18.55 -6.45 7.58
C LEU A 71 -19.01 -7.36 6.43
N GLU A 72 -20.13 -8.03 6.65
CA GLU A 72 -20.92 -8.81 5.70
C GLU A 72 -21.58 -7.93 4.61
N GLY A 73 -21.54 -6.60 4.75
CA GLY A 73 -22.21 -5.68 3.85
C GLY A 73 -23.66 -5.37 4.27
N PRO A 74 -24.51 -4.92 3.33
CA PRO A 74 -24.18 -4.67 1.93
C PRO A 74 -23.09 -3.61 1.79
N TRP A 75 -22.11 -3.85 0.92
CA TRP A 75 -21.08 -2.87 0.60
C TRP A 75 -21.57 -1.97 -0.53
N ALA A 76 -21.56 -0.67 -0.31
CA ALA A 76 -21.90 0.34 -1.30
C ALA A 76 -20.63 1.04 -1.77
N ILE A 77 -20.29 0.82 -3.04
CA ILE A 77 -19.20 1.54 -3.71
C ILE A 77 -19.59 3.02 -3.86
N GLN A 78 -18.68 3.92 -3.52
CA GLN A 78 -18.89 5.35 -3.70
C GLN A 78 -18.41 5.75 -5.10
N ASN A 79 -19.13 6.69 -5.72
CA ASN A 79 -18.84 7.10 -7.10
C ASN A 79 -17.48 7.77 -7.25
N ASP A 80 -17.10 8.58 -6.26
CA ASP A 80 -15.85 9.33 -6.27
C ASP A 80 -14.75 8.56 -5.52
N PRO A 81 -13.62 8.24 -6.19
CA PRO A 81 -12.46 7.69 -5.52
C PRO A 81 -11.85 8.70 -4.54
N VAL A 82 -11.26 8.20 -3.46
CA VAL A 82 -10.64 9.06 -2.43
C VAL A 82 -9.29 9.62 -2.86
N LEU A 83 -8.62 8.97 -3.83
CA LEU A 83 -7.37 9.44 -4.42
C LEU A 83 -7.36 9.22 -5.92
N HIS A 84 -6.77 10.18 -6.64
CA HIS A 84 -6.45 10.08 -8.06
C HIS A 84 -4.94 10.26 -8.26
N LEU A 85 -4.36 9.47 -9.15
CA LEU A 85 -2.92 9.45 -9.42
C LEU A 85 -2.38 10.83 -9.82
N ASP A 86 -3.17 11.63 -10.53
CA ASP A 86 -2.76 12.96 -10.98
C ASP A 86 -2.54 13.94 -9.81
N ASN A 87 -3.10 13.62 -8.64
CA ASN A 87 -2.92 14.38 -7.39
C ASN A 87 -1.91 13.72 -6.44
N CYS A 88 -1.23 12.66 -6.86
CA CYS A 88 -0.31 11.87 -6.04
C CYS A 88 1.14 12.03 -6.50
N PRO A 89 1.86 13.09 -6.09
CA PRO A 89 3.21 13.39 -6.58
C PRO A 89 4.23 12.30 -6.22
N SER A 90 3.95 11.50 -5.19
CA SER A 90 4.78 10.39 -4.79
C SER A 90 4.67 9.17 -5.71
N ALA A 91 3.77 9.13 -6.69
CA ALA A 91 3.52 7.94 -7.49
C ALA A 91 3.35 8.26 -8.98
N ALA A 92 3.74 7.31 -9.82
CA ALA A 92 3.56 7.36 -11.26
C ALA A 92 2.98 6.03 -11.78
N GLY A 93 2.31 6.10 -12.92
CA GLY A 93 1.72 4.94 -13.60
C GLY A 93 0.45 4.37 -12.94
N HIS A 94 0.46 4.12 -11.61
CA HIS A 94 -0.66 3.52 -10.89
C HIS A 94 -0.65 3.85 -9.39
N LEU A 95 -1.81 3.67 -8.75
CA LEU A 95 -1.98 3.60 -7.29
C LEU A 95 -2.42 2.19 -6.92
N SER A 96 -1.82 1.58 -5.90
CA SER A 96 -2.19 0.22 -5.49
C SER A 96 -1.84 -0.13 -4.05
N SER A 97 -2.38 -1.27 -3.62
CA SER A 97 -2.30 -1.85 -2.28
C SER A 97 -2.52 -0.83 -1.16
N PRO A 98 -3.71 -0.19 -1.13
CA PRO A 98 -4.00 0.76 -0.07
C PRO A 98 -3.89 0.10 1.31
N GLU A 99 -3.54 0.91 2.30
CA GLU A 99 -3.62 0.56 3.71
C GLU A 99 -4.14 1.78 4.48
N ILE A 100 -5.26 1.62 5.18
CA ILE A 100 -5.80 2.68 6.04
C ILE A 100 -5.49 2.34 7.50
N ILE A 101 -5.03 3.34 8.25
CA ILE A 101 -4.99 3.29 9.71
C ILE A 101 -5.63 4.54 10.28
N PHE A 102 -6.02 4.46 11.55
CA PHE A 102 -6.33 5.64 12.36
C PHE A 102 -5.31 5.73 13.49
N TYR A 103 -4.57 6.83 13.53
CA TYR A 103 -3.47 7.04 14.46
C TYR A 103 -3.38 8.51 14.83
N ASN A 104 -3.12 8.84 16.10
CA ASN A 104 -3.03 10.23 16.58
C ASN A 104 -4.17 11.13 16.08
N ASN A 105 -5.41 10.62 16.20
CA ASN A 105 -6.65 11.29 15.82
C ASN A 105 -6.73 11.75 14.35
N ARG A 106 -6.11 10.99 13.44
CA ARG A 106 -6.24 11.18 11.99
C ARG A 106 -6.22 9.85 11.26
N PHE A 107 -6.83 9.84 10.08
CA PHE A 107 -6.68 8.77 9.11
C PHE A 107 -5.37 8.95 8.35
N ILE A 108 -4.65 7.85 8.12
CA ILE A 108 -3.48 7.81 7.24
C ILE A 108 -3.71 6.69 6.23
N LEU A 109 -3.81 7.07 4.96
CA LEU A 109 -3.98 6.17 3.84
C LEU A 109 -2.65 6.04 3.09
N TYR A 110 -2.02 4.88 3.19
CA TYR A 110 -0.81 4.54 2.45
C TYR A 110 -1.18 3.92 1.11
N TYR A 111 -0.32 4.12 0.12
CA TYR A 111 -0.43 3.48 -1.20
C TYR A 111 0.95 3.35 -1.82
N HIS A 112 1.07 2.61 -2.92
CA HIS A 112 2.28 2.57 -3.72
C HIS A 112 2.00 2.79 -5.21
N GLY A 113 3.06 3.16 -5.94
CA GLY A 113 3.04 3.32 -7.38
C GLY A 113 4.45 3.17 -7.95
N ASN A 114 4.64 3.49 -9.24
CA ASN A 114 6.00 3.67 -9.75
C ASN A 114 6.60 4.90 -9.10
N CYS A 115 7.91 4.88 -8.88
CA CYS A 115 8.65 6.06 -8.52
C CYS A 115 8.62 7.07 -9.69
N PRO A 116 8.30 8.35 -9.44
CA PRO A 116 8.41 9.41 -10.44
C PRO A 116 9.82 9.54 -11.00
N ASP A 117 9.96 9.94 -12.26
CA ASP A 117 11.24 9.96 -12.98
C ASP A 117 12.31 10.82 -12.31
N GLU A 118 11.94 11.98 -11.76
CA GLU A 118 12.86 12.87 -11.05
C GLU A 118 13.40 12.24 -9.76
N VAL A 119 12.51 11.59 -8.99
CA VAL A 119 12.87 10.87 -7.76
C VAL A 119 13.73 9.65 -8.10
N LEU A 120 13.38 8.90 -9.14
CA LEU A 120 14.19 7.77 -9.62
C LEU A 120 15.59 8.24 -10.05
N ALA A 121 15.70 9.36 -10.76
CA ALA A 121 16.98 9.92 -11.15
C ALA A 121 17.82 10.31 -9.91
N GLN A 122 17.20 10.87 -8.88
CA GLN A 122 17.87 11.16 -7.60
C GLN A 122 18.36 9.89 -6.90
N GLN A 123 17.52 8.86 -6.81
CA GLN A 123 17.93 7.61 -6.17
C GLN A 123 19.02 6.88 -6.95
N ASN A 124 18.98 6.88 -8.29
CA ASN A 124 20.04 6.32 -9.12
C ASN A 124 21.38 7.06 -8.92
N ARG A 125 21.39 8.38 -8.68
CA ARG A 125 22.64 9.11 -8.34
C ARG A 125 23.26 8.66 -7.03
N GLN A 126 22.45 8.16 -6.10
CA GLN A 126 22.92 7.61 -4.83
C GLN A 126 23.42 6.17 -4.96
N MET A 127 23.26 5.54 -6.14
CA MET A 127 23.69 4.18 -6.44
C MET A 127 24.83 4.14 -7.46
N PRO A 128 26.10 4.27 -7.04
CA PRO A 128 27.22 4.26 -7.97
C PRO A 128 27.44 2.92 -8.68
N THR A 129 26.87 1.81 -8.17
CA THR A 129 27.13 0.45 -8.70
C THR A 129 25.95 -0.17 -9.46
N HIS A 130 24.75 0.41 -9.40
CA HIS A 130 23.56 -0.16 -10.02
C HIS A 130 22.63 0.92 -10.55
N PHE A 131 22.07 0.68 -11.74
CA PHE A 131 21.13 1.58 -12.39
C PHE A 131 19.76 0.90 -12.55
N TYR A 132 18.70 1.56 -12.08
CA TYR A 132 17.33 1.10 -12.21
C TYR A 132 16.57 1.91 -13.26
N HIS A 133 15.89 1.22 -14.17
CA HIS A 133 14.97 1.83 -15.13
C HIS A 133 13.55 2.01 -14.57
N ARG A 134 13.22 1.30 -13.49
CA ARG A 134 11.93 1.37 -12.81
C ARG A 134 12.09 0.90 -11.38
N ILE A 135 11.53 1.66 -10.45
CA ILE A 135 11.33 1.24 -9.07
C ILE A 135 9.93 1.64 -8.60
N GLN A 136 9.53 1.16 -7.42
CA GLN A 136 8.26 1.52 -6.78
C GLN A 136 8.48 2.00 -5.36
N ASN A 137 7.79 3.08 -5.02
CA ASN A 137 7.82 3.77 -3.74
C ASN A 137 6.41 3.83 -3.13
N SER A 138 6.36 4.12 -1.83
CA SER A 138 5.10 4.34 -1.13
C SER A 138 4.85 5.83 -0.92
N GLY A 139 3.59 6.23 -1.02
CA GLY A 139 3.08 7.53 -0.61
C GLY A 139 2.09 7.38 0.55
N ALA A 140 1.67 8.51 1.10
CA ALA A 140 0.55 8.56 2.02
C ALA A 140 -0.28 9.82 1.81
N ALA A 141 -1.50 9.78 2.31
CA ALA A 141 -2.38 10.92 2.43
C ALA A 141 -3.06 10.89 3.80
N THR A 142 -3.41 12.06 4.35
CA THR A 142 -4.05 12.17 5.66
C THR A 142 -5.46 12.72 5.55
N SER A 143 -6.34 12.30 6.44
CA SER A 143 -7.73 12.79 6.48
C SER A 143 -8.23 12.90 7.91
N THR A 144 -9.22 13.76 8.13
CA THR A 144 -9.99 13.82 9.38
C THR A 144 -11.32 13.09 9.30
N ASP A 145 -11.80 12.74 8.10
CA ASP A 145 -13.10 12.09 7.88
C ASP A 145 -13.02 10.75 7.15
N GLY A 146 -11.82 10.35 6.69
CA GLY A 146 -11.61 9.13 5.92
C GLY A 146 -12.15 9.20 4.49
N ILE A 147 -12.47 10.38 3.98
CA ILE A 147 -13.04 10.57 2.64
C ILE A 147 -12.22 11.61 1.87
N HIS A 148 -11.97 12.77 2.48
CA HIS A 148 -11.21 13.85 1.87
C HIS A 148 -9.77 13.79 2.38
N PHE A 149 -8.83 13.51 1.48
CA PHE A 149 -7.44 13.27 1.83
C PHE A 149 -6.50 14.37 1.32
N ASP A 150 -5.68 14.88 2.22
CA ASP A 150 -4.52 15.72 1.91
C ASP A 150 -3.33 14.83 1.59
N VAL A 151 -2.89 14.83 0.33
CA VAL A 151 -1.80 13.98 -0.14
C VAL A 151 -0.44 14.52 0.31
N HIS A 152 0.39 13.65 0.89
CA HIS A 152 1.74 14.01 1.27
C HIS A 152 2.59 14.31 0.03
N PRO A 153 3.30 15.45 -0.03
CA PRO A 153 3.95 15.91 -1.25
C PRO A 153 5.18 15.08 -1.65
N ASN A 154 5.78 14.37 -0.70
CA ASN A 154 6.98 13.57 -0.91
C ASN A 154 6.67 12.08 -0.79
N PRO A 155 7.41 11.21 -1.50
CA PRO A 155 7.41 9.79 -1.20
C PRO A 155 7.71 9.52 0.27
N LEU A 156 6.91 8.67 0.87
CA LEU A 156 6.98 8.33 2.27
C LEU A 156 8.08 7.31 2.55
N LEU A 157 8.15 6.30 1.67
CA LEU A 157 9.10 5.21 1.78
C LEU A 157 9.81 5.02 0.45
N LEU A 158 11.06 5.47 0.42
CA LEU A 158 11.97 5.34 -0.70
C LEU A 158 12.51 3.91 -0.79
N SER A 159 12.66 3.38 -2.01
CA SER A 159 13.23 2.04 -2.24
C SER A 159 14.73 1.97 -1.92
N ILE A 160 15.38 3.13 -1.83
CA ILE A 160 16.82 3.27 -1.66
C ILE A 160 17.06 4.24 -0.51
N ARG A 161 17.59 3.72 0.60
CA ARG A 161 18.15 4.52 1.69
C ARG A 161 19.63 4.18 1.80
N THR A 162 20.47 5.20 1.90
CA THR A 162 21.88 5.05 2.25
C THR A 162 22.05 5.54 3.69
N PRO A 163 22.94 4.94 4.50
CA PRO A 163 23.94 3.92 4.17
C PRO A 163 23.43 2.48 4.28
N ASP A 164 22.13 2.27 4.49
CA ASP A 164 21.54 0.97 4.75
C ASP A 164 21.93 -0.03 3.65
N HIS A 165 22.54 -1.13 4.06
CA HIS A 165 23.15 -2.12 3.17
C HIS A 165 22.14 -2.87 2.27
N TRP A 166 20.88 -2.41 2.22
CA TRP A 166 19.79 -3.06 1.55
C TRP A 166 19.19 -2.21 0.44
N ARG A 167 19.34 -2.68 -0.80
CA ARG A 167 18.89 -2.00 -2.01
C ARG A 167 17.74 -2.77 -2.63
N VAL A 168 16.58 -2.14 -2.74
CA VAL A 168 15.39 -2.78 -3.31
C VAL A 168 14.86 -1.96 -4.47
N ALA A 169 14.42 -2.66 -5.51
CA ALA A 169 13.79 -2.05 -6.67
C ALA A 169 12.34 -1.62 -6.38
N THR A 170 11.76 -2.05 -5.27
CA THR A 170 10.30 -2.05 -5.13
C THR A 170 9.94 -2.13 -3.66
N ASN A 171 9.12 -1.20 -3.18
CA ASN A 171 8.42 -1.26 -1.90
C ASN A 171 6.92 -1.30 -2.21
N MET A 172 6.26 -2.38 -1.83
CA MET A 172 4.83 -2.58 -2.09
C MET A 172 4.15 -3.22 -0.90
N TYR A 173 2.81 -3.15 -0.86
CA TYR A 173 1.99 -3.81 0.17
C TYR A 173 2.41 -3.43 1.58
N LEU A 174 2.56 -2.13 1.82
CA LEU A 174 2.80 -1.63 3.16
C LEU A 174 1.59 -1.99 4.05
N ARG A 175 1.86 -2.66 5.17
CA ARG A 175 0.90 -2.99 6.22
C ARG A 175 1.39 -2.35 7.49
N VAL A 176 0.55 -1.55 8.13
CA VAL A 176 0.99 -0.68 9.23
C VAL A 176 0.29 -1.06 10.52
N ILE A 177 1.10 -1.31 11.55
CA ILE A 177 0.64 -1.57 12.90
C ILE A 177 0.95 -0.33 13.76
N PRO A 178 -0.07 0.48 14.12
CA PRO A 178 0.11 1.54 15.08
C PRO A 178 0.30 0.96 16.50
N THR A 179 1.20 1.55 17.27
CA THR A 179 1.49 1.22 18.67
C THR A 179 1.62 2.50 19.49
N GLU A 180 1.73 2.38 20.81
CA GLU A 180 2.05 3.52 21.69
C GLU A 180 3.41 4.18 21.33
N ALA A 181 4.34 3.39 20.79
CA ALA A 181 5.69 3.84 20.43
C ALA A 181 5.82 4.33 18.99
N GLY A 182 4.72 4.47 18.25
CA GLY A 182 4.72 4.85 16.84
C GLY A 182 4.15 3.76 15.92
N CYS A 183 4.30 3.97 14.62
CA CYS A 183 3.80 3.11 13.57
C CYS A 183 4.92 2.17 13.06
N HIS A 184 4.60 0.88 12.94
CA HIS A 184 5.49 -0.14 12.37
C HIS A 184 4.95 -0.60 11.02
N GLY A 185 5.69 -0.36 9.95
CA GLY A 185 5.32 -0.70 8.59
C GLY A 185 6.05 -1.94 8.11
N PHE A 186 5.33 -2.95 7.65
CA PHE A 186 5.88 -4.14 7.00
C PHE A 186 5.53 -4.11 5.53
N PHE A 187 6.53 -4.29 4.66
CA PHE A 187 6.32 -4.17 3.22
C PHE A 187 7.10 -5.23 2.46
N MET A 188 6.54 -5.64 1.33
CA MET A 188 7.20 -6.57 0.44
C MET A 188 8.22 -5.81 -0.41
N THR A 189 9.39 -6.40 -0.57
CA THR A 189 10.43 -5.85 -1.41
C THR A 189 10.82 -6.80 -2.53
N MET A 190 11.26 -6.20 -3.64
CA MET A 190 11.93 -6.91 -4.70
C MET A 190 13.31 -6.32 -4.88
N SER A 191 14.35 -7.10 -4.58
CA SER A 191 15.72 -6.69 -4.88
C SER A 191 16.24 -7.40 -6.13
N ARG A 192 17.17 -6.74 -6.84
CA ARG A 192 18.00 -7.42 -7.86
C ARG A 192 19.15 -8.20 -7.24
N GLU A 193 19.38 -7.99 -5.95
CA GLU A 193 20.39 -8.62 -5.14
C GLU A 193 19.69 -9.47 -4.07
N GLU A 194 20.39 -10.39 -3.42
CA GLU A 194 19.87 -11.12 -2.25
C GLU A 194 20.55 -10.54 -1.02
N ALA A 195 19.78 -9.87 -0.16
CA ALA A 195 20.27 -9.59 1.18
C ALA A 195 20.12 -10.88 1.98
N ASP A 196 21.22 -11.36 2.54
CA ASP A 196 21.14 -12.35 3.61
C ASP A 196 20.68 -11.68 4.92
N TYR A 197 20.39 -12.50 5.94
CA TYR A 197 20.01 -11.98 7.26
C TYR A 197 21.10 -11.14 7.94
N ASN A 198 22.31 -11.07 7.37
CA ASN A 198 23.43 -10.27 7.86
C ASN A 198 23.56 -8.92 7.12
N GLY A 199 22.64 -8.60 6.20
CA GLY A 199 22.69 -7.38 5.40
C GLY A 199 23.76 -7.41 4.31
N ILE A 200 24.35 -8.57 4.01
CA ILE A 200 25.28 -8.74 2.90
C ILE A 200 24.48 -8.96 1.64
N THR A 201 24.76 -8.13 0.65
CA THR A 201 24.03 -8.13 -0.60
C THR A 201 24.82 -8.89 -1.67
N HIS A 202 24.26 -9.98 -2.19
CA HIS A 202 24.88 -10.80 -3.21
C HIS A 202 24.34 -10.46 -4.61
N SER A 203 25.23 -10.16 -5.55
CA SER A 203 24.86 -10.01 -6.96
C SER A 203 24.45 -11.36 -7.55
N LEU A 204 23.30 -11.38 -8.23
CA LEU A 204 22.79 -12.58 -8.90
C LEU A 204 23.13 -12.58 -10.39
N SER A 205 23.31 -13.76 -10.96
CA SER A 205 23.44 -13.94 -12.41
C SER A 205 22.13 -13.57 -13.13
N LYS A 206 22.20 -13.38 -14.46
CA LYS A 206 21.00 -13.07 -15.26
C LYS A 206 19.94 -14.17 -15.17
N ASP A 207 20.35 -15.43 -15.17
CA ASP A 207 19.45 -16.58 -15.13
C ASP A 207 18.79 -16.72 -13.75
N GLN A 208 19.56 -16.50 -12.67
CA GLN A 208 19.02 -16.46 -11.30
C GLN A 208 17.99 -15.35 -11.11
N ARG A 209 18.18 -14.20 -11.77
CA ARG A 209 17.19 -13.10 -11.75
C ARG A 209 15.94 -13.41 -12.58
N ALA A 210 16.09 -14.13 -13.70
CA ALA A 210 14.96 -14.45 -14.59
C ALA A 210 14.05 -15.55 -14.02
N SER A 211 14.60 -16.47 -13.22
CA SER A 211 13.86 -17.55 -12.57
C SER A 211 13.33 -17.20 -11.18
N ARG A 212 13.46 -15.93 -10.76
CA ARG A 212 13.19 -15.54 -9.37
C ARG A 212 11.68 -15.46 -9.09
N PRO A 213 11.18 -16.03 -7.99
CA PRO A 213 9.81 -15.80 -7.55
C PRO A 213 9.65 -14.34 -7.10
N HIS A 214 8.47 -13.77 -7.35
CA HIS A 214 8.09 -12.42 -6.94
C HIS A 214 6.99 -12.49 -5.88
N PRO A 215 7.07 -11.75 -4.75
CA PRO A 215 8.19 -10.93 -4.22
C PRO A 215 9.27 -11.75 -3.48
N THR A 216 10.41 -11.13 -3.16
CA THR A 216 11.62 -11.86 -2.68
C THR A 216 11.90 -11.73 -1.19
N SER A 217 11.41 -10.68 -0.52
CA SER A 217 11.71 -10.41 0.89
C SER A 217 10.63 -9.55 1.56
N ILE A 218 10.61 -9.54 2.90
CA ILE A 218 9.78 -8.66 3.71
C ILE A 218 10.70 -7.72 4.49
N ALA A 219 10.33 -6.45 4.51
CA ALA A 219 11.01 -5.36 5.20
C ALA A 219 10.19 -4.85 6.38
N HIS A 220 10.86 -4.14 7.28
CA HIS A 220 10.24 -3.38 8.35
C HIS A 220 10.78 -1.93 8.31
N ALA A 221 9.89 -0.97 8.53
CA ALA A 221 10.22 0.43 8.81
C ALA A 221 9.45 0.88 10.06
N TRP A 222 9.95 1.90 10.74
CA TRP A 222 9.29 2.51 11.90
C TRP A 222 9.17 4.02 11.67
N SER A 223 8.05 4.59 12.11
CA SER A 223 7.79 6.01 12.07
C SER A 223 7.16 6.47 13.38
N PRO A 224 7.61 7.57 14.00
CA PRO A 224 7.03 8.07 15.24
C PRO A 224 5.59 8.57 15.06
N ASP A 225 5.23 9.08 13.89
CA ASP A 225 3.93 9.69 13.61
C ASP A 225 3.15 8.99 12.48
N GLY A 226 3.76 7.99 11.83
CA GLY A 226 3.21 7.30 10.66
C GLY A 226 3.49 8.00 9.33
N LEU A 227 4.19 9.14 9.33
CA LEU A 227 4.48 9.91 8.12
C LEU A 227 5.99 10.11 7.89
N ASP A 228 6.79 10.08 8.94
CA ASP A 228 8.26 10.15 8.86
C ASP A 228 8.87 8.74 8.99
N TRP A 229 9.08 8.06 7.86
CA TRP A 229 9.67 6.70 7.79
C TRP A 229 11.12 6.73 7.34
#